data_AF-A0A2H0YSD8-F1
#
_entry.id   AF-A0A2H0YSD8-F1
#
_cell.length_a   1.000
_cell.length_b   1.000
_cell.length_c   1.000
_cell.angle_alpha   90.00
_cell.angle_beta   90.00
_cell.angle_gamma   90.00
#
_symmetry.space_group_name_H-M   'P 1'
#
loop_
_entity.id
_entity.type
_entity.pdbx_description
1 polymer ?
#
loop_
_entity_poly.entity_id
_entity_poly.type
_entity_poly.pdbx_seq_one_letter_code
_entity_poly.pdbx_strand_id
1 'polypeptide(L)' 'MKKMLITGSSGQVGSYLRRKAEKKYDVIGIGRAAHPLVDVVLDLSDSDAFTRYLDH' A
#
# COMPACT_ATOMS: atom_id res chain seq x y z
N MET A 1 8.51 14.35 -7.73
CA MET A 1 8.56 12.88 -7.61
C MET A 1 7.14 12.35 -7.74
N LYS A 2 6.87 11.34 -8.58
CA LYS A 2 5.50 10.80 -8.75
C LYS A 2 5.18 9.86 -7.59
N LYS A 3 3.94 9.91 -7.09
CA LYS A 3 3.46 8.99 -6.05
C LYS A 3 2.90 7.71 -6.67
N MET A 4 3.08 6.58 -5.99
CA MET A 4 2.56 5.27 -6.41
C MET A 4 1.92 4.55 -5.22
N LEU A 5 0.72 4.02 -5.43
CA LEU A 5 0.05 3.18 -4.46
C LEU A 5 0.24 1.71 -4.83
N ILE A 6 0.56 0.85 -3.85
CA ILE A 6 0.64 -0.60 -4.03
C ILE A 6 -0.26 -1.29 -3.02
N THR A 7 -1.31 -1.97 -3.50
CA THR A 7 -2.15 -2.84 -2.68
C THR A 7 -1.52 -4.22 -2.50
N GLY A 8 -1.84 -4.90 -1.40
CA GLY A 8 -1.24 -6.20 -1.07
C GLY A 8 0.29 -6.12 -0.91
N SER A 9 0.79 -5.02 -0.34
CA SER A 9 2.22 -4.69 -0.34
C SER A 9 3.08 -5.68 0.49
N SER A 10 2.47 -6.37 1.45
CA SER A 10 3.09 -7.48 2.19
C SER A 10 3.12 -8.81 1.42
N GLY A 11 2.37 -8.95 0.34
CA GLY A 11 2.34 -10.15 -0.49
C GLY A 11 3.59 -10.32 -1.36
N GLN A 12 3.77 -11.50 -1.95
CA GLN A 12 4.95 -11.82 -2.76
C GLN A 12 5.12 -10.86 -3.95
N VAL A 13 4.04 -10.59 -4.69
CA VAL A 13 4.05 -9.66 -5.82
C VAL A 13 4.19 -8.21 -5.37
N GLY A 14 3.40 -7.79 -4.37
CA GLY A 14 3.44 -6.42 -3.86
C GLY A 14 4.79 -6.02 -3.30
N SER A 15 5.44 -6.90 -2.53
CA SER A 15 6.77 -6.65 -1.97
C SER A 15 7.87 -6.60 -3.03
N TYR A 16 7.78 -7.42 -4.08
CA TYR A 16 8.68 -7.34 -5.22
C TYR A 16 8.52 -6.01 -5.98
N LEU A 17 7.28 -5.60 -6.26
CA LEU A 17 7.00 -4.34 -6.96
C LEU A 17 7.44 -3.13 -6.14
N ARG A 18 7.15 -3.10 -4.84
CA ARG A 18 7.53 -1.99 -3.94
C ARG A 18 9.04 -1.72 -3.98
N ARG A 19 9.87 -2.75 -3.81
CA ARG A 19 11.35 -2.63 -3.86
C ARG A 19 11.87 -2.09 -5.20
N LYS A 20 11.17 -2.32 -6.30
CA LYS A 20 11.54 -1.78 -7.63
C LYS A 20 11.02 -0.34 -7.80
N ALA A 21 9.81 -0.07 -7.30
CA ALA A 21 9.14 1.21 -7.44
C ALA A 21 9.76 2.31 -6.55
N GLU A 22 10.19 1.99 -5.33
CA GLU A 22 10.79 2.95 -4.37
C GLU A 22 12.05 3.65 -4.93
N LYS A 23 12.69 3.08 -5.96
CA LYS A 23 13.84 3.71 -6.63
C LYS A 23 13.46 4.89 -7.53
N LYS A 24 12.16 5.05 -7.85
CA LYS A 24 11.66 6.00 -8.86
C LYS A 24 10.41 6.76 -8.42
N TYR A 25 9.70 6.24 -7.42
CA TYR A 25 8.41 6.74 -6.95
C TYR A 25 8.43 6.89 -5.44
N ASP A 26 7.62 7.83 -4.96
CA ASP A 26 7.20 7.91 -3.56
C ASP A 26 6.09 6.87 -3.36
N VAL A 27 6.41 5.73 -2.73
CA VAL A 27 5.52 4.56 -2.69
C VAL A 27 4.75 4.52 -1.37
N ILE A 28 3.44 4.33 -1.46
CA ILE A 28 2.55 4.03 -0.32
C ILE A 28 2.04 2.60 -0.50
N GLY A 29 2.34 1.72 0.46
CA GLY A 29 1.91 0.34 0.50
C GLY A 29 0.71 0.13 1.42
N ILE A 30 -0.26 -0.62 0.92
CA ILE A 30 -1.48 -0.99 1.63
C ILE A 30 -1.48 -2.48 1.90
N GLY A 31 -1.89 -2.88 3.10
CA GLY A 31 -2.08 -4.28 3.47
C GLY A 31 -3.06 -4.44 4.62
N ARG A 32 -3.52 -5.68 4.83
CA ARG A 32 -4.52 -6.01 5.86
C ARG A 32 -3.96 -6.09 7.28
N ALA A 33 -2.64 -6.06 7.44
CA ALA A 33 -1.96 -6.19 8.72
C ALA A 33 -0.67 -5.37 8.72
N ALA A 34 -0.18 -5.05 9.93
CA ALA A 34 1.09 -4.37 10.12
C ALA A 34 2.24 -5.20 9.53
N HIS A 35 3.07 -4.56 8.71
CA HIS A 35 4.21 -5.18 8.04
C HIS A 35 5.21 -4.09 7.64
N PRO A 36 6.54 -4.36 7.58
CA PRO A 36 7.54 -3.34 7.22
C PRO A 36 7.35 -2.68 5.84
N LEU A 37 6.53 -3.28 4.99
CA LEU A 37 6.21 -2.80 3.64
C LEU A 37 4.77 -2.27 3.54
N VAL A 38 4.10 -2.04 4.66
CA VAL A 38 2.73 -1.53 4.72
C VAL A 38 2.76 -0.24 5.51
N ASP A 39 2.45 0.88 4.85
CA ASP A 39 2.34 2.19 5.49
C ASP A 39 0.91 2.43 6.00
N VAL A 40 -0.07 1.82 5.32
CA VAL A 40 -1.50 1.94 5.66
C VAL A 40 -2.10 0.56 5.85
N VAL A 41 -2.57 0.30 7.07
CA VAL A 41 -3.29 -0.94 7.39
C VAL A 41 -4.77 -0.75 7.04
N LEU A 42 -5.23 -1.45 6.00
CA LEU A 42 -6.57 -1.34 5.45
C LEU A 42 -7.01 -2.66 4.85
N ASP A 43 -8.27 -3.04 5.08
CA ASP A 43 -8.86 -4.22 4.45
C ASP A 43 -9.62 -3.85 3.18
N LEU A 44 -9.10 -4.31 2.04
CA LEU A 44 -9.70 -4.03 0.73
C LEU A 44 -10.97 -4.85 0.46
N SER A 45 -11.29 -5.85 1.28
CA SER A 45 -12.62 -6.50 1.20
C SER A 45 -13.73 -5.65 1.83
N ASP A 46 -13.38 -4.62 2.59
CA ASP A 46 -14.30 -3.60 3.10
C ASP A 46 -14.35 -2.45 2.09
N SER A 47 -15.49 -2.31 1.39
CA SER A 47 -15.67 -1.33 0.31
C SER A 47 -15.52 0.13 0.77
N ASP A 48 -15.70 0.40 2.06
CA ASP A 48 -15.72 1.74 2.61
C ASP A 48 -14.43 2.09 3.35
N ALA A 49 -13.52 1.13 3.51
CA ALA A 49 -12.27 1.35 4.22
C ALA A 49 -11.39 2.39 3.53
N PHE A 50 -11.37 2.41 2.20
CA PHE A 50 -10.58 3.37 1.42
C PHE A 50 -11.11 4.80 1.55
N THR A 51 -12.44 4.96 1.48
CA THR A 51 -13.09 6.27 1.66
C THR A 51 -12.81 6.83 3.05
N ARG A 52 -12.98 6.02 4.11
CA ARG A 52 -12.68 6.43 5.48
C ARG A 52 -11.23 6.86 5.68
N TYR A 53 -10.29 6.23 4.98
CA TYR A 53 -8.88 6.62 5.03
C TYR A 53 -8.60 7.96 4.32
N LEU A 54 -9.32 8.25 3.23
CA LEU A 54 -9.12 9.48 2.45
C LEU A 54 -9.80 10.72 3.07
N ASP A 55 -10.85 10.52 3.86
CA ASP A 55 -11.57 11.60 4.55
C ASP A 55 -10.90 12.06 5.85
N HIS A 56 -9.79 11.42 6.24
CA HIS A 56 -9.01 11.69 7.46
C HIS A 56 -7.73 12.48 7.18
#